data_AF-M7AY58-F1
#
_entry.id   AF-M7AY58-F1
#
_cell.length_a   1.000
_cell.length_b   1.000
_cell.length_c   1.000
_cell.angle_alpha   90.00
_cell.angle_beta   90.00
_cell.angle_gamma   90.00
#
_symmetry.space_group_name_H-M   'P 1'
#
loop_
_entity.id
_entity.type
_entity.pdbx_description
1 polymer ?
#
loop_
_entity_poly.entity_id
_entity_poly.type
_entity_poly.pdbx_seq_one_letter_code
_entity_poly.pdbx_strand_id
1 'polypeptide(L)'
;MHEMQLSGKIAQGHNTVWSVMKSVIQKDGPLGFYHGLSSTLLREVPGYFFFFGGYELSRTFFAAERPKDQLGPIPLMVSGGFGGICLWIAVYPVDCVKSRIQVLSMSGKQAGFMGTFANILRNEGVFALYSGLKPTLIRAFPANGALFLAYEYSRKMMMEQVDMY
;
A
#
# COMPACT_ATOMS: atom_id res chain seq x y z
N MET A 1 -9.59 20.95 -8.44
CA MET A 1 -8.74 20.92 -9.66
C MET A 1 -8.57 22.29 -10.30
N HIS A 2 -9.56 23.18 -10.26
CA HIS A 2 -9.47 24.51 -10.89
C HIS A 2 -8.50 25.47 -10.18
N GLU A 3 -8.45 25.43 -8.84
CA GLU A 3 -7.48 26.25 -8.07
C GLU A 3 -6.02 25.82 -8.24
N MET A 4 -5.78 24.55 -8.58
CA MET A 4 -4.43 24.04 -8.86
C MET A 4 -3.89 24.49 -10.23
N GLN A 5 -4.77 24.86 -11.17
CA GLN A 5 -4.37 25.40 -12.49
C GLN A 5 -3.93 26.87 -12.39
N LEU A 6 -4.47 27.64 -11.46
CA LEU A 6 -4.19 29.07 -11.30
C LEU A 6 -2.81 29.36 -10.67
N SER A 7 -2.22 28.38 -9.98
CA SER A 7 -0.95 28.56 -9.25
C SER A 7 0.31 28.49 -10.15
N GLY A 8 0.17 28.26 -11.47
CA GLY A 8 1.30 28.27 -12.41
C GLY A 8 2.35 27.16 -12.21
N LYS A 9 2.10 26.22 -11.28
CA LYS A 9 2.99 25.09 -10.94
C LYS A 9 2.59 23.77 -11.61
N ILE A 10 2.13 23.83 -12.86
CA ILE A 10 1.91 22.63 -13.67
C ILE A 10 2.76 22.78 -14.92
N ALA A 11 3.86 22.01 -14.98
CA ALA A 11 4.55 21.75 -16.23
C ALA A 11 3.50 21.21 -17.22
N GLN A 12 3.36 21.84 -18.38
CA GLN A 12 2.35 21.50 -19.39
C GLN A 12 2.22 19.98 -19.54
N GLY A 13 1.04 19.48 -19.17
CA GLY A 13 0.78 18.05 -19.10
C GLY A 13 0.87 17.39 -20.47
N HIS A 14 1.68 16.34 -20.56
CA HIS A 14 1.59 15.37 -21.63
C HIS A 14 0.21 14.68 -21.54
N ASN A 15 -0.72 15.05 -22.44
CA ASN A 15 -2.14 14.70 -22.35
C ASN A 15 -2.46 13.22 -22.66
N THR A 16 -1.46 12.39 -22.94
CA THR A 16 -1.67 10.97 -23.30
C THR A 16 -0.67 10.05 -22.62
N VAL A 17 -1.11 8.86 -22.22
CA VAL A 17 -0.24 7.81 -21.65
C VAL A 17 0.96 7.54 -22.57
N TRP A 18 0.74 7.58 -23.89
CA TRP A 18 1.77 7.42 -24.91
C TRP A 18 2.85 8.50 -24.88
N SER A 19 2.47 9.76 -24.68
CA SER A 19 3.46 10.86 -24.59
C SER A 19 4.28 10.79 -23.30
N VAL A 20 3.70 10.32 -22.20
CA VAL A 20 4.43 10.03 -20.96
C VAL A 20 5.41 8.87 -21.15
N MET A 21 4.98 7.74 -21.72
CA MET A 21 5.86 6.60 -22.00
C MET A 21 7.03 6.99 -22.91
N LYS A 22 6.76 7.72 -24.00
CA LYS A 22 7.80 8.21 -24.92
C LYS A 22 8.79 9.13 -24.21
N SER A 23 8.29 9.99 -23.33
CA SER A 23 9.14 10.90 -22.54
C SER A 23 10.04 10.17 -21.55
N VAL A 24 9.55 9.12 -20.88
CA VAL A 24 10.35 8.30 -19.95
C VAL A 24 11.46 7.56 -20.72
N ILE A 25 11.13 6.95 -21.85
CA ILE A 25 12.13 6.26 -22.69
C ILE A 25 13.20 7.25 -23.19
N GLN A 26 12.80 8.44 -23.60
CA GLN A 26 13.73 9.45 -24.13
C GLN A 26 14.62 10.09 -23.05
N LYS A 27 14.13 10.23 -21.81
CA LYS A 27 14.89 10.85 -20.71
C LYS A 27 15.72 9.87 -19.90
N ASP A 28 15.12 8.76 -19.48
CA ASP A 28 15.70 7.81 -18.52
C ASP A 28 16.04 6.46 -19.16
N GLY A 29 15.76 6.29 -20.46
CA GLY A 29 15.94 5.04 -21.17
C GLY A 29 14.91 3.96 -20.80
N PRO A 30 15.05 2.73 -21.32
CA PRO A 30 14.16 1.62 -20.99
C PRO A 30 14.26 1.17 -19.52
N LEU A 31 15.37 1.49 -18.84
CA LEU A 31 15.55 1.23 -17.41
C LEU A 31 14.79 2.21 -16.52
N GLY A 32 14.33 3.35 -17.05
CA GLY A 32 13.51 4.33 -16.33
C GLY A 32 12.20 3.73 -15.78
N PHE A 33 11.64 2.71 -16.40
CA PHE A 33 10.45 2.02 -15.89
C PHE A 33 10.71 1.22 -14.59
N TYR A 34 11.96 0.86 -14.34
CA TYR A 34 12.35 0.13 -13.14
C TYR A 34 12.84 1.05 -12.02
N HIS A 35 12.91 2.36 -12.29
CA HIS A 35 13.29 3.35 -11.28
C HIS A 35 12.23 3.38 -10.18
N GLY A 36 12.60 2.88 -8.99
CA GLY A 36 11.70 2.75 -7.84
C GLY A 36 11.34 1.31 -7.48
N LEU A 37 11.65 0.31 -8.32
CA LEU A 37 11.40 -1.10 -8.00
C LEU A 37 12.12 -1.54 -6.72
N SER A 38 13.38 -1.12 -6.54
CA SER A 38 14.15 -1.37 -5.32
C SER A 38 13.50 -0.74 -4.09
N SER A 39 12.95 0.48 -4.23
CA SER A 39 12.21 1.16 -3.16
C SER A 39 10.88 0.48 -2.82
N THR A 40 10.25 -0.17 -3.80
CA THR A 40 9.06 -0.99 -3.60
C THR A 40 9.43 -2.28 -2.87
N LEU A 41 10.40 -3.04 -3.36
CA LEU A 41 10.85 -4.29 -2.72
C LEU A 41 11.33 -4.07 -1.28
N LEU A 42 12.09 -3.01 -1.04
CA LEU A 42 12.56 -2.65 0.31
C LEU A 42 11.39 -2.31 1.27
N ARG A 43 10.25 -1.85 0.75
CA ARG A 43 9.04 -1.61 1.56
C ARG A 43 8.24 -2.88 1.78
N GLU A 44 8.06 -3.68 0.73
CA GLU A 44 7.23 -4.88 0.77
C GLU A 44 7.85 -5.97 1.65
N VAL A 45 9.17 -6.18 1.60
CA VAL A 45 9.83 -7.25 2.35
C VAL A 45 9.64 -7.12 3.88
N PRO A 46 9.91 -5.95 4.51
CA PRO A 46 9.58 -5.75 5.92
C PRO A 46 8.07 -5.84 6.19
N GLY A 47 7.24 -5.31 5.28
CA GLY A 47 5.78 -5.34 5.42
C GLY A 47 5.25 -6.77 5.54
N TYR A 48 5.69 -7.66 4.65
CA TYR A 48 5.32 -9.07 4.70
C TYR A 48 5.89 -9.79 5.92
N PHE A 49 7.10 -9.44 6.36
CA PHE A 49 7.66 -9.99 7.60
C PHE A 49 6.77 -9.67 8.81
N PHE A 50 6.36 -8.42 8.99
CA PHE A 50 5.45 -8.03 10.08
C PHE A 50 4.04 -8.59 9.91
N PHE A 51 3.57 -8.77 8.67
CA PHE A 51 2.31 -9.44 8.38
C PHE A 51 2.31 -10.88 8.87
N PHE A 52 3.27 -11.69 8.40
CA PHE A 52 3.35 -13.10 8.75
C PHE A 52 3.68 -13.29 10.23
N GLY A 53 4.55 -12.45 10.81
CA GLY A 53 4.83 -12.47 12.25
C GLY A 53 3.60 -12.16 13.10
N GLY A 54 2.85 -11.10 12.77
CA GLY A 54 1.60 -10.76 13.47
C GLY A 54 0.53 -11.84 13.28
N TYR A 55 0.40 -12.36 12.07
CA TYR A 55 -0.52 -13.45 11.74
C TYR A 55 -0.23 -14.72 12.55
N GLU A 56 1.04 -15.13 12.63
CA GLU A 56 1.45 -16.33 13.36
C GLU A 56 1.32 -16.16 14.88
N LEU A 57 1.66 -14.98 15.42
CA LEU A 57 1.42 -14.65 16.82
C LEU A 57 -0.07 -14.76 17.15
N SER A 58 -0.93 -14.12 16.35
CA SER A 58 -2.38 -14.15 16.57
C SER A 58 -2.92 -15.58 16.46
N ARG A 59 -2.48 -16.36 15.47
CA ARG A 59 -2.84 -17.77 15.38
C ARG A 59 -2.39 -18.59 16.57
N THR A 60 -1.21 -18.32 17.12
CA THR A 60 -0.70 -19.03 18.31
C THR A 60 -1.53 -18.69 19.56
N PHE A 61 -1.97 -17.43 19.71
CA PHE A 61 -2.91 -17.04 20.75
C PHE A 61 -4.28 -17.74 20.60
N PHE A 62 -4.82 -17.86 19.39
CA PHE A 62 -6.11 -18.52 19.14
C PHE A 62 -6.03 -20.07 19.11
N ALA A 63 -4.86 -20.64 18.82
CA ALA A 63 -4.61 -22.08 18.79
C ALA A 63 -4.28 -22.67 20.16
N ALA A 64 -4.39 -21.90 21.25
CA ALA A 64 -4.07 -22.34 22.60
C ALA A 64 -4.81 -23.62 23.06
N GLU A 65 -5.93 -24.00 22.41
CA GLU A 65 -6.65 -25.25 22.68
C GLU A 65 -7.13 -26.02 21.43
N ARG A 66 -6.75 -25.63 20.20
CA ARG A 66 -7.19 -26.32 18.96
C ARG A 66 -6.04 -26.51 17.96
N PRO A 67 -6.01 -27.62 17.22
CA PRO A 67 -5.01 -27.84 16.18
C PRO A 67 -5.08 -26.73 15.12
N LYS A 68 -3.90 -26.25 14.68
CA LYS A 68 -3.72 -25.14 13.73
C LYS A 68 -4.55 -25.30 12.43
N ASP A 69 -4.89 -26.54 12.07
CA ASP A 69 -5.63 -26.91 10.85
C ASP A 69 -7.17 -26.94 10.99
N GLN A 70 -7.70 -26.74 12.20
CA GLN A 70 -9.16 -26.65 12.44
C GLN A 70 -9.60 -25.26 12.93
N LEU A 71 -8.80 -24.22 12.71
CA LEU A 71 -9.27 -22.85 12.97
C LEU A 71 -10.43 -22.56 12.01
N GLY A 72 -11.60 -22.32 12.58
CA GLY A 72 -12.76 -21.90 11.81
C GLY A 72 -12.51 -20.58 11.05
N PRO A 73 -13.41 -20.22 10.12
CA PRO A 73 -13.25 -19.03 9.28
C PRO A 73 -13.02 -17.74 10.09
N ILE A 74 -13.69 -17.61 11.25
CA ILE A 74 -13.67 -16.40 12.08
C ILE A 74 -12.29 -16.18 12.75
N PRO A 75 -11.70 -17.13 13.49
CA PRO A 75 -10.32 -17.02 13.98
C PRO A 75 -9.28 -16.73 12.89
N LEU A 76 -9.46 -17.30 11.70
CA LEU A 76 -8.58 -17.07 10.56
C LEU A 76 -8.69 -15.63 10.03
N MET A 77 -9.92 -15.10 9.96
CA MET A 77 -10.17 -13.70 9.59
C MET A 77 -9.60 -12.73 10.62
N VAL A 78 -9.77 -13.00 11.91
CA VAL A 78 -9.25 -12.14 12.99
C VAL A 78 -7.71 -12.14 12.99
N SER A 79 -7.08 -13.30 12.84
CA SER A 79 -5.62 -13.40 12.75
C SER A 79 -5.07 -12.73 11.48
N GLY A 80 -5.77 -12.87 10.34
CA GLY A 80 -5.46 -12.12 9.12
C GLY A 80 -5.58 -10.61 9.29
N GLY A 81 -6.62 -10.15 9.98
CA GLY A 81 -6.82 -8.73 10.32
C GLY A 81 -5.72 -8.18 11.22
N PHE A 82 -5.31 -8.95 12.24
CA PHE A 82 -4.22 -8.57 13.14
C PHE A 82 -2.87 -8.51 12.42
N GLY A 83 -2.54 -9.51 11.59
CA GLY A 83 -1.37 -9.47 10.71
C GLY A 83 -1.40 -8.26 9.77
N GLY A 84 -2.57 -7.93 9.22
CA GLY A 84 -2.77 -6.72 8.41
C GLY A 84 -2.49 -5.43 9.17
N ILE A 85 -2.95 -5.31 10.42
CA ILE A 85 -2.66 -4.15 11.27
C ILE A 85 -1.15 -4.03 11.54
N CYS A 86 -0.47 -5.14 11.85
CA CYS A 86 0.99 -5.15 12.04
C CYS A 86 1.75 -4.69 10.79
N LEU A 87 1.35 -5.17 9.60
CA LEU A 87 1.91 -4.72 8.33
C LEU A 87 1.72 -3.22 8.15
N TRP A 88 0.49 -2.72 8.35
CA TRP A 88 0.21 -1.30 8.17
C TRP A 88 0.99 -0.46 9.18
N ILE A 89 1.11 -0.86 10.45
CA ILE A 89 1.90 -0.11 11.44
C ILE A 89 3.37 0.02 11.02
N ALA A 90 3.96 -1.02 10.42
CA ALA A 90 5.35 -1.01 9.97
C ALA A 90 5.56 -0.23 8.66
N VAL A 91 4.64 -0.35 7.70
CA VAL A 91 4.80 0.21 6.36
C VAL A 91 4.32 1.67 6.27
N TYR A 92 3.31 2.04 7.06
CA TYR A 92 2.64 3.34 6.94
C TYR A 92 3.56 4.56 7.10
N PRO A 93 4.55 4.58 8.02
CA PRO A 93 5.49 5.70 8.11
C PRO A 93 6.28 5.93 6.80
N VAL A 94 6.66 4.85 6.12
CA VAL A 94 7.38 4.93 4.84
C VAL A 94 6.47 5.50 3.75
N ASP A 95 5.20 5.09 3.73
CA ASP A 95 4.21 5.58 2.77
C ASP A 95 3.87 7.06 2.99
N CYS A 96 3.81 7.51 4.24
CA CYS A 96 3.62 8.91 4.59
C CYS A 96 4.78 9.78 4.06
N VAL A 97 6.03 9.35 4.29
CA VAL A 97 7.22 10.05 3.78
C VAL A 97 7.23 10.09 2.25
N LYS A 98 6.96 8.95 1.59
CA LYS A 98 6.89 8.87 0.12
C LYS A 98 5.84 9.83 -0.45
N SER A 99 4.65 9.85 0.14
CA SER A 99 3.55 10.74 -0.29
C SER A 99 3.97 12.21 -0.15
N ARG A 100 4.64 12.58 0.94
CA ARG A 100 5.13 13.95 1.13
C ARG A 100 6.22 14.34 0.13
N ILE A 101 7.14 13.43 -0.19
CA ILE A 101 8.17 13.65 -1.21
C ILE A 101 7.52 13.86 -2.59
N GLN A 102 6.50 13.07 -2.93
CA GLN A 102 5.76 13.24 -4.19
C GLN A 102 5.11 14.63 -4.29
N VAL A 103 4.46 15.09 -3.21
CA VAL A 103 3.87 16.44 -3.16
C VAL A 103 4.94 17.54 -3.25
N LEU A 104 6.08 17.39 -2.57
CA LEU A 104 7.20 18.33 -2.64
C LEU A 104 7.83 18.36 -4.05
N SER A 105 7.97 17.19 -4.68
CA SER A 105 8.48 17.06 -6.04
C SER A 105 7.57 17.75 -7.06
N MET A 106 6.25 17.64 -6.91
CA MET A 106 5.28 18.40 -7.71
C MET A 106 5.43 19.92 -7.53
N SER A 107 5.90 20.36 -6.36
CA SER A 107 6.18 21.76 -6.06
C SER A 107 7.57 22.24 -6.52
N GLY A 108 8.33 21.41 -7.25
CA GLY A 108 9.68 21.70 -7.72
C GLY A 108 10.79 21.51 -6.68
N LYS A 109 10.47 20.93 -5.51
CA LYS A 109 11.46 20.64 -4.46
C LYS A 109 11.81 19.15 -4.47
N GLN A 110 13.03 18.81 -4.83
CA GLN A 110 13.55 17.46 -4.63
C GLN A 110 13.94 17.27 -3.16
N ALA A 111 13.11 16.53 -2.43
CA ALA A 111 13.36 16.22 -1.03
C ALA A 111 13.84 14.76 -0.90
N GLY A 112 14.97 14.56 -0.24
CA GLY A 112 15.48 13.21 0.06
C GLY A 112 14.62 12.49 1.12
N PHE A 113 14.61 11.16 1.10
CA PHE A 113 13.84 10.34 2.03
C PHE A 113 14.22 10.61 3.49
N MET A 114 15.51 10.52 3.82
CA MET A 114 16.02 10.72 5.17
C MET A 114 15.77 12.14 5.69
N GLY A 115 15.96 13.15 4.82
CA GLY A 115 15.72 14.55 5.16
C GLY A 115 14.25 14.84 5.42
N THR A 116 13.36 14.28 4.60
CA THR A 116 11.91 14.42 4.79
C THR A 116 11.45 13.71 6.06
N PHE A 117 11.96 12.51 6.32
CA PHE A 117 11.65 11.76 7.54
C PHE A 117 12.10 12.51 8.80
N ALA A 118 13.35 12.99 8.85
CA ALA A 118 13.86 13.77 9.97
C ALA A 118 13.09 15.09 10.16
N ASN A 119 12.69 15.74 9.06
CA ASN A 119 11.93 16.97 9.09
C ASN A 119 10.50 16.77 9.65
N ILE A 120 9.84 15.66 9.29
CA ILE A 120 8.54 15.29 9.87
C ILE A 120 8.72 15.01 11.36
N LEU A 121 9.70 14.19 11.73
CA LEU A 121 9.91 13.79 13.11
C LEU A 121 10.24 14.97 14.03
N ARG A 122 11.05 15.93 13.55
CA ARG A 122 11.46 17.11 14.31
C ARG A 122 10.40 18.19 14.42
N ASN A 123 9.59 18.41 13.38
CA ASN A 123 8.62 19.52 13.35
C ASN A 123 7.18 19.10 13.68
N GLU A 124 6.78 17.88 13.32
CA GLU A 124 5.40 17.40 13.44
C GLU A 124 5.28 16.22 14.42
N GLY A 125 6.39 15.57 14.75
CA GLY A 125 6.45 14.46 15.70
C GLY A 125 6.11 13.10 15.11
N VAL A 126 6.17 12.05 15.94
CA VAL A 126 5.98 10.65 15.52
C VAL A 126 4.54 10.37 15.06
N PHE A 127 3.55 11.01 15.70
CA PHE A 127 2.15 10.81 15.34
C PHE A 127 1.80 11.35 13.93
N ALA A 128 2.57 12.31 13.41
CA ALA A 128 2.39 12.81 12.06
C ALA A 128 2.64 11.74 10.99
N LEU A 129 3.55 10.78 11.26
CA LEU A 129 3.82 9.64 10.38
C LEU A 129 2.62 8.70 10.25
N TYR A 130 1.70 8.72 11.21
CA TYR A 130 0.46 7.94 11.22
C TYR A 130 -0.77 8.80 10.88
N SER A 131 -0.58 10.10 10.59
CA SER A 131 -1.67 10.98 10.18
C SER A 131 -2.18 10.53 8.79
N GLY A 132 -3.39 9.96 8.78
CA GLY A 132 -3.99 9.35 7.59
C GLY A 132 -4.21 7.84 7.68
N LEU A 133 -3.77 7.15 8.74
CA LEU A 133 -4.02 5.72 8.89
C LEU A 133 -5.54 5.43 8.94
N LYS A 134 -6.30 6.31 9.62
CA LYS A 134 -7.77 6.22 9.70
C LYS A 134 -8.46 6.23 8.32
N PRO A 135 -8.27 7.24 7.45
CA PRO A 135 -8.87 7.21 6.12
C PRO A 135 -8.36 6.04 5.26
N THR A 136 -7.10 5.61 5.42
CA THR A 136 -6.60 4.42 4.71
C THR A 136 -7.34 3.15 5.13
N LEU A 137 -7.60 2.96 6.42
CA LEU A 137 -8.36 1.82 6.92
C LEU A 137 -9.83 1.87 6.48
N ILE A 138 -10.46 3.05 6.54
CA ILE A 138 -11.84 3.25 6.07
C ILE A 138 -11.95 2.93 4.58
N ARG A 139 -10.97 3.32 3.76
CA ARG A 139 -10.92 2.99 2.32
C ARG A 139 -10.65 1.50 2.07
N ALA A 140 -9.79 0.89 2.88
CA ALA A 140 -9.41 -0.51 2.71
C ALA A 140 -10.58 -1.47 2.95
N PHE A 141 -11.50 -1.12 3.85
CA PHE A 141 -12.62 -2.00 4.21
C PHE A 141 -13.58 -2.27 3.03
N PRO A 142 -14.15 -1.26 2.33
CA PRO A 142 -14.95 -1.50 1.12
C PRO A 142 -14.15 -2.14 -0.01
N ALA A 143 -12.88 -1.78 -0.19
CA ALA A 143 -12.04 -2.34 -1.25
C ALA A 143 -11.82 -3.85 -1.04
N ASN A 144 -11.52 -4.27 0.19
CA ASN A 144 -11.37 -5.68 0.54
C ASN A 144 -12.73 -6.41 0.47
N GLY A 145 -13.83 -5.76 0.87
CA GLY A 145 -15.18 -6.32 0.74
C GLY A 145 -15.56 -6.60 -0.71
N ALA A 146 -15.29 -5.66 -1.62
CA ALA A 146 -15.51 -5.83 -3.05
C ALA A 146 -14.62 -6.93 -3.65
N LEU A 147 -13.34 -7.00 -3.23
CA LEU A 147 -12.42 -8.06 -3.64
C LEU A 147 -12.92 -9.45 -3.22
N PHE A 148 -13.38 -9.62 -1.97
CA PHE A 148 -13.91 -10.89 -1.49
C PHE A 148 -15.21 -11.27 -2.19
N LEU A 149 -16.11 -10.31 -2.42
CA LEU A 149 -17.34 -10.52 -3.20
C LEU A 149 -17.04 -11.00 -4.62
N ALA A 150 -16.11 -10.32 -5.31
CA ALA A 150 -15.69 -10.71 -6.65
C ALA A 150 -15.05 -12.11 -6.65
N TYR A 151 -14.19 -12.40 -5.67
CA TYR A 151 -13.55 -13.70 -5.52
C TYR A 151 -14.56 -14.83 -5.28
N GLU A 152 -15.51 -14.65 -4.36
CA GLU A 152 -16.54 -15.67 -4.12
C GLU A 152 -17.43 -15.91 -5.33
N TYR A 153 -17.81 -14.85 -6.04
CA TYR A 153 -18.60 -14.96 -7.25
C TYR A 153 -17.84 -15.70 -8.35
N SER A 154 -16.59 -15.31 -8.61
CA SER A 154 -15.72 -15.97 -9.58
C SER A 154 -15.45 -17.43 -9.21
N ARG A 155 -15.19 -17.74 -7.94
CA ARG A 155 -14.96 -19.10 -7.47
C ARG A 155 -16.21 -19.97 -7.64
N LYS A 156 -17.40 -19.46 -7.30
CA LYS A 156 -18.66 -20.20 -7.49
C LYS A 156 -18.89 -20.55 -8.95
N MET A 157 -18.76 -19.58 -9.86
CA MET A 157 -18.91 -19.83 -11.29
C MET A 157 -17.90 -20.85 -11.82
N MET A 158 -16.64 -20.78 -11.35
CA MET A 158 -15.59 -21.69 -11.80
C MET A 158 -15.82 -23.12 -11.27
N MET A 159 -16.25 -23.28 -10.02
CA MET A 159 -16.55 -24.59 -9.44
C MET A 159 -17.83 -25.19 -10.05
N GLU A 160 -18.85 -24.39 -10.36
CA GLU A 160 -20.03 -24.84 -11.10
C GLU A 160 -19.68 -25.38 -12.49
N GLN A 161 -18.68 -24.81 -13.17
CA GLN A 161 -18.21 -25.35 -14.46
C GLN A 161 -17.41 -26.64 -14.33
N VAL A 162 -16.71 -26.84 -13.22
CA VAL A 162 -15.94 -28.06 -12.94
C VAL A 162 -16.86 -29.21 -12.52
N ASP A 163 -17.91 -28.94 -11.75
CA ASP A 163 -18.91 -29.94 -11.33
C ASP A 163 -19.88 -30.34 -12.46
N MET A 164 -19.88 -29.61 -13.59
CA MET A 164 -20.68 -29.88 -14.79
C MET A 164 -19.96 -30.81 -15.80
N TYR A 165 -18.74 -31.27 -15.51
CA TYR A 165 -17.95 -32.23 -16.29
C TYR A 165 -17.72 -33.53 -15.50
#